data_AF-A0A3R5WVJ1-F1
#
_entry.id   AF-A0A3R5WVJ1-F1
#
_cell.length_a   1.000
_cell.length_b   1.000
_cell.length_c   1.000
_cell.angle_alpha   90.00
_cell.angle_beta   90.00
_cell.angle_gamma   90.00
#
_symmetry.space_group_name_H-M   'P 1'
#
loop_
_entity.id
_entity.type
_entity.pdbx_description
1 polymer ?
#
loop_
_entity_poly.entity_id
_entity_poly.type
_entity_poly.pdbx_seq_one_letter_code
_entity_poly.pdbx_strand_id
1 'polypeptide(L)'
;MQLKEMMDEICSRWILPKDYIEFPYNHENNLYINVNDDDEEDEDFSLENEIEIYGAKGLLVGQHGYSYNPVQNAVIEDWKPNYVVIANCNADSYCIDISLDNSPVYYAVHGEGEWEFEKDSESLEEFFEFLGIQ
;
A
#
# COMPACT_ATOMS: atom_id res chain seq x y z
N MET A 1 -5.96 -9.07 -17.32
CA MET A 1 -5.42 -7.80 -17.83
C MET A 1 -3.93 -7.98 -17.97
N GLN A 2 -3.33 -7.61 -19.08
CA GLN A 2 -1.87 -7.66 -19.21
C GLN A 2 -1.24 -6.54 -18.35
N LEU A 3 0.02 -6.70 -17.92
CA LEU A 3 0.72 -5.68 -17.11
C LEU A 3 0.65 -4.28 -17.73
N LYS A 4 0.85 -4.18 -19.05
CA LYS A 4 0.73 -2.89 -19.76
C LYS A 4 -0.65 -2.26 -19.59
N GLU A 5 -1.73 -3.03 -19.72
CA GLU A 5 -3.10 -2.53 -19.56
C GLU A 5 -3.36 -2.10 -18.11
N MET A 6 -2.82 -2.84 -17.13
CA MET A 6 -2.89 -2.44 -15.71
C MET A 6 -2.17 -1.13 -15.46
N MET A 7 -0.97 -0.95 -16.01
CA MET A 7 -0.21 0.28 -15.86
C MET A 7 -0.86 1.48 -16.58
N ASP A 8 -1.43 1.26 -17.77
CA ASP A 8 -2.21 2.29 -18.48
C ASP A 8 -3.40 2.74 -17.62
N GLU A 9 -4.08 1.81 -16.95
CA GLU A 9 -5.17 2.11 -16.02
C GLU A 9 -4.70 2.82 -14.74
N ILE A 10 -3.63 2.34 -14.10
CA ILE A 10 -3.02 2.97 -12.92
C ILE A 10 -2.66 4.43 -13.23
N CYS A 11 -1.98 4.67 -14.35
CA CYS A 11 -1.56 6.03 -14.75
C CYS A 11 -2.74 6.93 -15.16
N SER A 12 -3.90 6.35 -15.49
CA SER A 12 -5.14 7.11 -15.73
C SER A 12 -5.83 7.54 -14.43
N ARG A 13 -5.60 6.81 -13.33
CA ARG A 13 -6.20 7.06 -12.01
C ARG A 13 -5.32 7.96 -11.14
N TRP A 14 -4.01 7.77 -11.19
CA TRP A 14 -3.06 8.45 -10.32
C TRP A 14 -1.84 8.96 -11.10
N ILE A 15 -1.33 10.11 -10.67
CA ILE A 15 -0.01 10.59 -11.06
C ILE A 15 0.95 10.08 -9.99
N LEU A 16 1.52 8.89 -10.20
CA LEU A 16 2.41 8.28 -9.21
C LEU A 16 3.78 8.97 -9.17
N PRO A 17 4.38 9.13 -7.98
CA PRO A 17 5.75 9.59 -7.82
C PRO A 17 6.75 8.68 -8.56
N LYS A 18 7.90 9.24 -8.98
CA LYS A 18 8.88 8.51 -9.80
C LYS A 18 9.54 7.36 -9.05
N ASP A 19 9.81 7.57 -7.78
CA ASP A 19 10.32 6.61 -6.81
C ASP A 19 9.33 5.46 -6.58
N TYR A 20 8.01 5.69 -6.71
CA TYR A 20 7.03 4.61 -6.58
C TYR A 20 6.69 3.92 -7.90
N ILE A 21 6.54 4.65 -9.01
CA ILE A 21 5.96 4.11 -10.26
C ILE A 21 6.75 2.92 -10.82
N GLU A 22 8.06 2.84 -10.59
CA GLU A 22 8.90 1.74 -11.04
C GLU A 22 8.52 0.41 -10.36
N PHE A 23 8.03 0.45 -9.12
CA PHE A 23 7.65 -0.75 -8.38
C PHE A 23 6.52 -1.54 -9.07
N PRO A 24 5.32 -0.99 -9.35
CA PRO A 24 4.27 -1.72 -10.06
C PRO A 24 4.62 -2.02 -11.52
N TYR A 25 5.55 -1.29 -12.16
CA TYR A 25 6.07 -1.68 -13.47
C TYR A 25 6.86 -2.98 -13.45
N ASN A 26 7.54 -3.29 -12.34
CA ASN A 26 8.36 -4.49 -12.19
C ASN A 26 7.65 -5.62 -11.44
N HIS A 27 6.56 -5.31 -10.74
CA HIS A 27 5.80 -6.26 -9.92
C HIS A 27 4.34 -6.31 -10.36
N GLU A 28 3.99 -7.32 -11.17
CA GLU A 28 2.59 -7.57 -11.56
C GLU A 28 1.74 -8.01 -10.35
N ASN A 29 2.28 -8.93 -9.55
CA ASN A 29 1.63 -9.51 -8.38
C ASN A 29 2.17 -8.87 -7.09
N ASN A 30 1.44 -9.07 -6.00
CA ASN A 30 1.81 -8.57 -4.68
C ASN A 30 3.05 -9.29 -4.15
N LEU A 31 3.81 -8.58 -3.32
CA LEU A 31 4.85 -9.16 -2.47
C LEU A 31 4.28 -9.36 -1.06
N TYR A 32 4.72 -10.41 -0.39
CA TYR A 32 4.30 -10.76 0.96
C TYR A 32 5.56 -10.85 1.81
N ILE A 33 5.70 -9.95 2.78
CA ILE A 33 6.88 -9.83 3.63
C ILE A 33 6.46 -10.14 5.06
N ASN A 34 7.04 -11.19 5.63
CA ASN A 34 6.85 -11.53 7.03
C ASN A 34 7.80 -10.68 7.87
N VAL A 35 7.28 -9.89 8.82
CA VAL A 35 8.12 -9.03 9.69
C VAL A 35 8.27 -9.56 11.11
N ASN A 36 8.00 -10.84 11.36
CA ASN A 36 8.29 -11.42 12.69
C ASN A 36 9.79 -11.51 12.94
N ASP A 37 10.19 -11.32 14.19
CA ASP A 37 11.53 -11.67 14.63
C ASP A 37 11.71 -13.20 14.47
N ASP A 38 12.82 -13.62 13.86
CA ASP A 38 13.23 -15.02 13.60
C ASP A 38 13.21 -15.95 14.85
N ASP A 39 12.94 -15.42 16.05
CA ASP A 39 12.98 -16.10 17.34
C ASP A 39 11.60 -16.57 17.87
N GLU A 40 10.47 -16.21 17.25
CA GLU A 40 9.15 -16.70 17.66
C GLU A 40 8.71 -17.93 16.84
N GLU A 41 8.98 -19.14 17.37
CA GLU A 41 8.57 -20.45 16.83
C GLU A 41 7.03 -20.69 16.85
N ASP A 42 6.21 -19.67 17.06
CA ASP A 42 4.75 -19.79 17.05
C ASP A 42 4.22 -19.47 15.64
N GLU A 43 4.16 -20.50 14.77
CA GLU A 43 3.62 -20.43 13.39
C GLU A 43 2.23 -19.74 13.30
N ASP A 44 1.44 -19.78 14.38
CA ASP A 44 0.08 -19.20 14.44
C ASP A 44 0.09 -17.66 14.51
N PHE A 45 1.08 -17.05 15.14
CA PHE A 45 1.25 -15.59 15.18
C PHE A 45 1.97 -15.06 13.93
N SER A 46 2.61 -15.94 13.16
CA SER A 46 3.47 -15.50 12.07
C SER A 46 2.73 -14.77 10.94
N LEU A 47 1.44 -15.05 10.75
CA LEU A 47 0.59 -14.37 9.76
C LEU A 47 0.05 -13.02 10.26
N GLU A 48 0.14 -12.73 11.57
CA GLU A 48 -0.34 -11.46 12.14
C GLU A 48 0.53 -10.26 11.71
N ASN A 49 1.72 -10.53 11.18
CA ASN A 49 2.70 -9.52 10.77
C ASN A 49 3.18 -9.72 9.32
N GLU A 50 2.32 -10.21 8.42
CA GLU A 50 2.62 -10.25 6.99
C GLU A 50 2.15 -8.97 6.30
N ILE A 51 3.11 -8.22 5.75
CA ILE A 51 2.84 -7.04 4.94
C ILE A 51 2.64 -7.47 3.49
N GLU A 52 1.43 -7.27 2.98
CA GLU A 52 1.08 -7.43 1.57
C GLU A 52 1.31 -6.11 0.83
N ILE A 53 2.36 -6.05 0.01
CA ILE A 53 2.72 -4.90 -0.81
C ILE A 53 2.12 -5.06 -2.19
N TYR A 54 1.42 -4.04 -2.65
CA TYR A 54 0.65 -4.09 -3.87
C TYR A 54 1.52 -3.97 -5.12
N GLY A 55 1.57 -5.04 -5.90
CA GLY A 55 1.97 -4.96 -7.30
C GLY A 55 0.89 -4.27 -8.15
N ALA A 56 1.09 -4.16 -9.46
CA ALA A 56 0.14 -3.47 -10.35
C ALA A 56 -1.30 -3.99 -10.22
N LYS A 57 -1.48 -5.30 -10.12
CA LYS A 57 -2.80 -5.90 -9.94
C LYS A 57 -3.41 -5.53 -8.58
N GLY A 58 -2.61 -5.60 -7.52
CA GLY A 58 -3.02 -5.24 -6.16
C GLY A 58 -3.41 -3.78 -6.08
N LEU A 59 -2.63 -2.87 -6.65
CA LEU A 59 -2.83 -1.43 -6.52
C LEU A 59 -4.21 -0.97 -7.04
N LEU A 60 -4.69 -1.58 -8.13
CA LEU A 60 -5.99 -1.27 -8.73
C LEU A 60 -7.19 -1.61 -7.85
N VAL A 61 -7.09 -2.68 -7.06
CA VAL A 61 -8.20 -3.19 -6.22
C VAL A 61 -7.98 -2.93 -4.73
N GLY A 62 -6.73 -2.74 -4.31
CA GLY A 62 -6.29 -2.55 -2.93
C GLY A 62 -6.70 -1.22 -2.31
N GLN A 63 -7.39 -0.38 -3.09
CA GLN A 63 -8.06 0.82 -2.60
C GLN A 63 -9.47 0.54 -2.04
N HIS A 64 -10.03 -0.63 -2.36
CA HIS A 64 -11.39 -1.00 -1.97
C HIS A 64 -11.50 -1.14 -0.45
N GLY A 65 -12.42 -0.41 0.16
CA GLY A 65 -12.60 -0.37 1.62
C GLY A 65 -11.75 0.70 2.32
N TYR A 66 -10.80 1.31 1.61
CA TYR A 66 -9.98 2.43 2.09
C TYR A 66 -10.44 3.75 1.47
N SER A 67 -9.92 4.08 0.29
CA SER A 67 -10.21 5.32 -0.43
C SER A 67 -11.44 5.20 -1.33
N TYR A 68 -11.91 3.99 -1.59
CA TYR A 68 -12.98 3.74 -2.55
C TYR A 68 -13.92 2.63 -2.09
N ASN A 69 -15.23 2.89 -2.21
CA ASN A 69 -16.28 1.91 -1.99
C ASN A 69 -16.73 1.30 -3.34
N PRO A 70 -16.41 0.03 -3.63
CA PRO A 70 -16.78 -0.60 -4.90
C PRO A 70 -18.27 -0.93 -5.03
N VAL A 71 -19.01 -1.01 -3.90
CA VAL A 71 -20.46 -1.26 -3.92
C VAL A 71 -21.22 0.01 -4.28
N GLN A 72 -20.78 1.16 -3.74
CA GLN A 72 -21.39 2.46 -3.99
C GLN A 72 -20.79 3.19 -5.20
N ASN A 73 -19.66 2.71 -5.73
CA ASN A 73 -18.90 3.37 -6.80
C ASN A 73 -18.55 4.83 -6.45
N ALA A 74 -18.03 5.02 -5.24
CA ALA A 74 -17.79 6.34 -4.64
C ALA A 74 -16.49 6.36 -3.81
N VAL A 75 -15.87 7.55 -3.73
CA VAL A 75 -14.76 7.82 -2.81
C VAL A 75 -15.28 7.86 -1.37
N ILE A 76 -14.52 7.33 -0.43
CA ILE A 76 -14.85 7.38 1.01
C ILE A 76 -14.47 8.76 1.56
N GLU A 77 -15.41 9.46 2.20
CA GLU A 77 -15.28 10.89 2.56
C GLU A 77 -14.12 11.18 3.53
N ASP A 78 -13.85 10.26 4.46
CA ASP A 78 -12.81 10.43 5.48
C ASP A 78 -11.41 10.04 4.99
N TRP A 79 -11.27 9.61 3.73
CA TRP A 79 -9.98 9.30 3.13
C TRP A 79 -9.28 10.54 2.57
N LYS A 80 -7.98 10.69 2.83
CA LYS A 80 -7.18 11.78 2.27
C LYS A 80 -7.04 11.63 0.74
N PRO A 81 -7.47 12.60 -0.10
CA PRO A 81 -7.59 12.41 -1.54
C PRO A 81 -6.29 12.04 -2.29
N ASN A 82 -5.13 12.46 -1.79
CA ASN A 82 -3.83 12.17 -2.40
C ASN A 82 -3.18 10.91 -1.82
N TYR A 83 -3.80 10.25 -0.84
CA TYR A 83 -3.23 9.07 -0.22
C TYR A 83 -3.59 7.85 -1.07
N VAL A 84 -2.57 7.12 -1.51
CA VAL A 84 -2.73 5.87 -2.24
C VAL A 84 -2.21 4.75 -1.36
N VAL A 85 -3.05 3.75 -1.09
CA VAL A 85 -2.63 2.56 -0.34
C VAL A 85 -1.68 1.74 -1.21
N ILE A 86 -0.49 1.45 -0.69
CA ILE A 86 0.57 0.72 -1.38
C ILE A 86 0.84 -0.64 -0.74
N ALA A 87 0.44 -0.83 0.51
CA ALA A 87 0.51 -2.11 1.20
C ALA A 87 -0.56 -2.17 2.31
N ASN A 88 -0.80 -3.37 2.84
CA ASN A 88 -1.55 -3.54 4.07
C ASN A 88 -0.94 -4.63 4.96
N CYS A 89 -1.16 -4.54 6.26
CA CYS A 89 -0.94 -5.61 7.21
C CYS A 89 -2.27 -5.84 7.95
N ASN A 90 -2.93 -6.97 7.73
CA ASN A 90 -4.20 -7.29 8.38
C ASN A 90 -5.26 -6.17 8.32
N ALA A 91 -5.41 -5.58 7.12
CA ALA A 91 -6.27 -4.44 6.82
C ALA A 91 -5.84 -3.07 7.39
N ASP A 92 -4.73 -2.99 8.11
CA ASP A 92 -4.10 -1.71 8.43
C ASP A 92 -3.32 -1.22 7.21
N SER A 93 -3.54 0.04 6.84
CA SER A 93 -3.06 0.56 5.56
C SER A 93 -1.68 1.17 5.69
N TYR A 94 -0.81 0.88 4.74
CA TYR A 94 0.37 1.69 4.42
C TYR A 94 0.09 2.45 3.13
N CYS A 95 0.24 3.77 3.16
CA CYS A 95 -0.09 4.63 2.03
C CYS A 95 0.93 5.76 1.85
N ILE A 96 1.04 6.24 0.62
CA ILE A 96 1.89 7.39 0.28
C ILE A 96 1.01 8.58 -0.09
N ASP A 97 1.45 9.78 0.23
CA ASP A 97 0.90 11.00 -0.34
C ASP A 97 1.56 11.27 -1.70
N ILE A 98 0.84 10.98 -2.79
CA ILE A 98 1.37 11.14 -4.16
C ILE A 98 1.59 12.61 -4.57
N SER A 99 1.21 13.58 -3.71
CA SER A 99 1.50 15.00 -3.92
C SER A 99 2.84 15.45 -3.33
N LEU A 100 3.52 14.59 -2.57
CA LEU A 100 4.81 14.88 -1.95
C LEU A 100 5.96 14.20 -2.71
N ASP A 101 7.13 14.85 -2.68
CA ASP A 101 8.37 14.23 -3.12
C ASP A 101 8.84 13.19 -2.09
N ASN A 102 9.66 12.22 -2.54
CA ASN A 102 10.21 11.11 -1.74
C ASN A 102 9.19 10.12 -1.14
N SER A 103 7.90 10.32 -1.40
CA SER A 103 6.82 9.40 -1.04
C SER A 103 6.88 8.89 0.41
N PRO A 104 6.79 9.78 1.43
CA PRO A 104 6.73 9.35 2.83
C PRO A 104 5.57 8.37 3.03
N VAL A 105 5.81 7.33 3.84
CA VAL A 105 4.84 6.27 4.09
C VAL A 105 4.09 6.59 5.38
N TYR A 106 2.77 6.51 5.30
CA TYR A 106 1.86 6.69 6.42
C TYR A 106 1.14 5.38 6.72
N TYR A 107 1.05 5.07 8.01
CA TYR A 107 0.32 3.93 8.54
C TYR A 107 -1.00 4.41 9.16
N ALA A 108 -2.06 3.62 9.01
CA ALA A 108 -3.32 3.86 9.69
C ALA A 108 -4.00 2.53 10.06
N VAL A 109 -4.45 2.45 11.31
CA VAL A 109 -5.17 1.29 11.86
C VAL A 109 -6.62 1.32 11.38
N HIS A 110 -7.11 0.17 10.91
CA HIS A 110 -8.50 0.06 10.49
C HIS A 110 -9.46 -0.09 11.69
N GLY A 111 -10.72 0.28 11.52
CA GLY A 111 -11.76 -0.01 12.51
C GLY A 111 -11.86 0.94 13.70
N GLU A 112 -11.01 1.98 13.77
CA GLU A 112 -11.01 3.00 14.83
C GLU A 112 -12.13 4.06 14.68
N GLY A 113 -12.99 3.92 13.65
CA GLY A 113 -14.11 4.81 13.38
C GLY A 113 -13.78 5.98 12.45
N GLU A 114 -12.58 6.53 12.56
CA GLU A 114 -12.00 7.52 11.63
C GLU A 114 -10.58 7.09 11.22
N TRP A 115 -10.12 7.50 10.04
CA TRP A 115 -8.76 7.21 9.59
C TRP A 115 -7.77 8.21 10.19
N GLU A 116 -6.94 7.74 11.14
CA GLU A 116 -5.81 8.50 11.67
C GLU A 116 -4.50 7.99 11.08
N PHE A 117 -3.78 8.88 10.39
CA PHE A 117 -2.54 8.55 9.69
C PHE A 117 -1.32 9.00 10.48
N GLU A 118 -0.50 8.05 10.90
CA GLU A 118 0.80 8.27 11.51
C GLU A 118 1.90 8.11 10.45
N LYS A 119 2.96 8.92 10.52
CA LYS A 119 4.08 8.77 9.59
C LYS A 119 4.95 7.62 10.07
N ASP A 120 5.07 6.61 9.22
CA ASP A 120 5.86 5.40 9.46
C ASP A 120 7.32 5.62 9.02
N SER A 121 7.51 6.08 7.77
CA SER A 121 8.83 6.28 7.17
C SER A 121 8.94 7.66 6.50
N GLU A 122 10.13 8.27 6.50
CA GLU A 122 10.37 9.58 5.86
C GLU A 122 10.40 9.48 4.33
N SER A 123 10.58 8.27 3.79
CA SER A 123 10.56 8.01 2.35
C SER A 123 10.12 6.59 2.02
N LEU A 124 9.74 6.35 0.76
CA LEU A 124 9.46 5.02 0.26
C LEU A 124 10.71 4.12 0.23
N GLU A 125 11.88 4.70 -0.04
CA GLU A 125 13.16 4.00 -0.03
C GLU A 125 13.44 3.42 1.36
N GLU A 126 13.31 4.24 2.42
CA GLU A 126 13.47 3.79 3.81
C GLU A 126 12.51 2.66 4.17
N PHE A 127 11.24 2.77 3.76
CA PHE A 127 10.25 1.72 3.98
C PHE A 127 10.62 0.41 3.27
N PHE A 128 11.06 0.47 2.01
CA PHE A 128 11.49 -0.71 1.26
C PHE A 128 12.79 -1.32 1.80
N GLU A 129 13.74 -0.50 2.25
CA GLU A 129 14.95 -0.98 2.92
C GLU A 129 14.63 -1.74 4.20
N PHE A 130 13.71 -1.21 5.02
CA PHE A 130 13.22 -1.89 6.23
C PHE A 130 12.62 -3.27 5.89
N LEU A 131 11.87 -3.37 4.79
CA LEU A 131 11.26 -4.62 4.32
C LEU A 131 12.20 -5.54 3.51
N GLY A 132 13.46 -5.13 3.31
CA GLY A 132 14.44 -5.91 2.55
C GLY A 132 14.16 -5.99 1.04
N ILE A 133 13.44 -5.02 0.48
CA ILE A 133 13.08 -4.95 -0.94
C ILE A 133 14.16 -4.16 -1.68
N GLN A 134 14.66 -4.72 -2.79
CA GLN A 134 15.72 -4.15 -3.63
C GLN A 134 15.21 -3.71 -5.00
#